data_AF-A0A661KIX2-F1
#
_entry.id   AF-A0A661KIX2-F1
#
_cell.length_a   1.000
_cell.length_b   1.000
_cell.length_c   1.000
_cell.angle_alpha   90.00
_cell.angle_beta   90.00
_cell.angle_gamma   90.00
#
_symmetry.space_group_name_H-M   'P 1'
#
loop_
_entity.id
_entity.type
_entity.pdbx_description
1 polymer ?
#
loop_
_entity_poly.entity_id
_entity_poly.type
_entity_poly.pdbx_seq_one_letter_code
_entity_poly.pdbx_strand_id
1 'polypeptide(L)'
;MGKKIPEPLEHAVAAIMKKQGVSRQEAYAIVTKQWQRYGLIKKGSHKLTKKGRSKLSKHYKEPKKVRLRKINMARKHKKKRI
;
A
#
# COMPACT_ATOMS: atom_id res chain seq x y z
N MET A 1 14.84 -12.21 6.29
CA MET A 1 13.54 -11.48 6.35
C MET A 1 13.28 -10.78 5.02
N GLY A 2 12.39 -11.31 4.17
CA GLY A 2 12.08 -10.70 2.88
C GLY A 2 11.56 -9.27 3.04
N LYS A 3 12.12 -8.30 2.30
CA LYS A 3 11.68 -6.90 2.34
C LYS A 3 10.21 -6.86 1.92
N LYS A 4 9.30 -6.68 2.89
CA LYS A 4 7.84 -6.68 2.66
C LYS A 4 7.48 -5.54 1.69
N ILE A 5 7.14 -5.91 0.47
CA ILE A 5 6.71 -4.95 -0.56
C ILE A 5 5.32 -4.43 -0.15
N PRO A 6 5.05 -3.12 -0.26
CA PRO A 6 3.72 -2.61 0.03
C PRO A 6 2.70 -3.18 -0.96
N GLU A 7 1.57 -3.70 -0.47
CA GLU A 7 0.45 -4.18 -1.30
C GLU A 7 0.02 -3.16 -2.38
N PRO A 8 -0.03 -1.84 -2.12
CA PRO A 8 -0.36 -0.87 -3.16
C PRO A 8 0.58 -0.93 -4.37
N LEU A 9 1.86 -1.25 -4.15
CA LEU A 9 2.85 -1.34 -5.22
C LEU A 9 2.59 -2.59 -6.07
N GLU A 10 2.34 -3.75 -5.44
CA GLU A 10 1.97 -4.99 -6.13
C GLU A 10 0.72 -4.81 -7.00
N HIS A 11 -0.30 -4.13 -6.48
CA HIS A 11 -1.54 -3.87 -7.22
C HIS A 11 -1.29 -2.96 -8.44
N ALA A 12 -0.45 -1.94 -8.29
CA ALA A 12 -0.08 -1.07 -9.39
C ALA A 12 0.74 -1.82 -10.47
N VAL A 13 1.62 -2.72 -10.05
CA VAL A 13 2.37 -3.61 -10.96
C VAL A 13 1.41 -4.51 -11.72
N ALA A 14 0.48 -5.18 -11.04
CA ALA A 14 -0.52 -6.03 -11.70
C ALA A 14 -1.38 -5.24 -12.71
N ALA A 15 -1.76 -3.99 -12.38
CA ALA A 15 -2.49 -3.13 -13.29
C ALA A 15 -1.70 -2.78 -14.56
N ILE A 16 -0.39 -2.52 -14.43
CA ILE A 16 0.50 -2.24 -15.57
C ILE A 16 0.71 -3.49 -16.41
N MET A 17 0.94 -4.65 -15.78
CA MET A 17 1.05 -5.94 -16.48
C MET A 17 -0.20 -6.19 -17.33
N LYS A 18 -1.41 -6.02 -16.76
CA LYS A 18 -2.66 -6.23 -17.48
C LYS A 18 -2.86 -5.22 -18.62
N LYS A 19 -2.45 -3.96 -18.42
CA LYS A 19 -2.68 -2.88 -19.39
C LYS A 19 -1.70 -2.91 -20.56
N GLN A 20 -0.44 -3.24 -20.29
CA GLN A 20 0.65 -3.14 -21.26
C GLN A 20 1.18 -4.50 -21.73
N GLY A 21 0.75 -5.60 -21.13
CA GLY A 21 1.22 -6.94 -21.49
C GLY A 21 2.70 -7.19 -21.16
N VAL A 22 3.30 -6.34 -20.32
CA VAL A 22 4.73 -6.41 -19.96
C VAL A 22 4.99 -7.44 -18.87
N SER A 23 6.23 -7.90 -18.79
CA SER A 23 6.66 -8.82 -17.74
C SER A 23 6.54 -8.18 -16.35
N ARG A 24 6.48 -9.03 -15.31
CA ARG A 24 6.37 -8.55 -13.93
C ARG A 24 7.56 -7.65 -13.53
N GLN A 25 8.77 -7.99 -13.97
CA GLN A 25 9.98 -7.20 -13.67
C GLN A 25 9.94 -5.82 -14.33
N GLU A 26 9.50 -5.74 -15.59
CA GLU A 26 9.36 -4.47 -16.31
C GLU A 26 8.26 -3.60 -15.67
N ALA A 27 7.11 -4.19 -15.36
CA ALA A 27 6.04 -3.49 -14.65
C ALA A 27 6.53 -2.94 -13.31
N TYR A 28 7.34 -3.71 -12.56
CA TYR A 28 7.98 -3.25 -11.35
C TYR A 28 8.88 -2.04 -11.57
N ALA A 29 9.73 -2.08 -12.59
CA ALA A 29 10.63 -0.98 -12.92
C ALA A 29 9.85 0.30 -13.28
N ILE A 30 8.80 0.16 -14.10
CA ILE A 30 7.93 1.26 -14.55
C ILE A 30 7.24 1.91 -13.34
N VAL A 31 6.53 1.11 -12.54
CA VAL A 31 5.78 1.61 -11.38
C VAL A 31 6.72 2.23 -10.35
N THR A 32 7.85 1.58 -10.06
CA THR A 32 8.82 2.08 -9.08
C THR A 32 9.39 3.42 -9.53
N LYS A 33 9.80 3.55 -10.80
CA LYS A 33 10.31 4.80 -11.36
C LYS A 33 9.25 5.91 -11.32
N GLN A 34 8.01 5.59 -11.66
CA GLN A 34 6.90 6.53 -11.62
C GLN A 34 6.58 6.99 -10.18
N TRP A 35 6.51 6.06 -9.23
CA TRP A 35 6.19 6.36 -7.83
C TRP A 35 7.34 7.09 -7.11
N GLN A 36 8.60 6.84 -7.49
CA GLN A 36 9.74 7.64 -7.04
C GLN A 36 9.64 9.07 -7.55
N ARG A 37 9.31 9.28 -8.83
CA ARG A 37 9.11 10.62 -9.40
C ARG A 37 8.01 11.39 -8.67
N TYR A 38 6.91 10.74 -8.30
CA TYR A 38 5.83 11.38 -7.54
C TYR A 38 6.12 11.57 -6.03
N GLY A 39 7.23 11.01 -5.55
CA GLY A 39 7.61 11.03 -4.13
C GLY A 39 6.72 10.14 -3.26
N LEU A 40 6.12 9.09 -3.82
CA LEU A 40 5.27 8.13 -3.10
C LEU A 40 6.10 7.04 -2.41
N ILE A 41 7.26 6.69 -2.96
CA ILE A 41 8.23 5.75 -2.38
C ILE A 41 9.62 6.39 -2.25
N LYS A 42 10.45 5.87 -1.35
CA LYS A 42 11.83 6.33 -1.17
C LYS A 42 12.71 5.94 -2.37
N LYS A 43 13.66 6.79 -2.76
CA LYS A 43 14.68 6.42 -3.76
C LYS A 43 15.48 5.21 -3.26
N GLY A 44 15.72 4.24 -4.14
CA GLY A 44 16.42 2.99 -3.79
C GLY A 44 15.64 2.03 -2.88
N SER A 45 14.35 2.27 -2.63
CA SER A 45 13.55 1.40 -1.77
C SER A 45 12.08 1.32 -2.20
N HIS A 46 11.46 0.16 -1.99
CA HIS A 46 10.01 -0.01 -2.16
C HIS A 46 9.19 0.49 -0.95
N LYS A 47 9.79 1.20 0.01
CA LYS A 47 9.07 1.75 1.17
C LYS A 47 8.30 3.01 0.81
N LEU A 48 7.02 3.04 1.17
CA LEU A 48 6.17 4.23 1.04
C LEU A 48 6.65 5.40 1.92
N THR A 49 6.60 6.62 1.37
CA THR A 49 6.80 7.87 2.11
C THR A 49 5.53 8.28 2.87
N LYS A 50 5.59 9.30 3.73
CA LYS A 50 4.39 9.87 4.37
C LYS A 50 3.36 10.33 3.33
N LYS A 51 3.82 10.97 2.24
CA LYS A 51 2.99 11.37 1.10
C LYS A 51 2.35 10.17 0.41
N GLY A 52 3.14 9.14 0.13
CA GLY A 52 2.67 7.89 -0.47
C GLY A 52 1.58 7.22 0.38
N ARG A 53 1.83 7.07 1.68
CA ARG A 53 0.84 6.53 2.63
C ARG A 53 -0.43 7.36 2.66
N SER A 54 -0.34 8.69 2.75
CA SER A 54 -1.53 9.56 2.77
C SER A 54 -2.36 9.41 1.48
N LYS A 55 -1.70 9.51 0.32
CA LYS A 55 -2.39 9.46 -0.99
C LYS A 55 -2.98 8.08 -1.27
N LEU A 56 -2.23 7.02 -1.02
CA LEU A 56 -2.66 5.64 -1.23
C LEU A 56 -3.64 5.18 -0.15
N SER A 57 -3.62 5.75 1.06
CA SER A 57 -4.64 5.44 2.06
C SER A 57 -6.05 5.76 1.58
N LYS A 58 -6.25 6.67 0.61
CA LYS A 58 -7.59 6.92 0.05
C LYS A 58 -8.10 5.74 -0.79
N HIS A 59 -7.22 5.05 -1.49
CA HIS A 59 -7.55 3.92 -2.37
C HIS A 59 -7.44 2.56 -1.68
N TYR A 60 -6.61 2.46 -0.64
CA TYR A 60 -6.32 1.23 0.10
C TYR A 60 -6.70 1.35 1.59
N LYS A 61 -7.56 2.32 1.95
CA LYS A 61 -8.14 2.38 3.30
C LYS A 61 -8.94 1.10 3.49
N GLU A 62 -8.72 0.44 4.62
CA GLU A 62 -9.64 -0.59 5.08
C GLU A 62 -11.08 -0.07 4.96
N PRO A 63 -12.00 -0.87 4.39
CA PRO A 63 -13.40 -0.47 4.26
C PRO A 63 -13.90 0.06 5.60
N LYS A 64 -14.70 1.14 5.59
CA LYS A 64 -15.16 1.81 6.82
C LYS A 64 -15.69 0.81 7.86
N LYS A 65 -16.41 -0.22 7.41
CA LYS A 65 -16.93 -1.32 8.23
C LYS A 65 -15.83 -2.10 8.98
N VAL A 66 -14.74 -2.47 8.29
CA VAL A 66 -13.61 -3.22 8.86
C VAL A 66 -12.88 -2.36 9.90
N ARG A 67 -12.61 -1.10 9.56
CA ARG A 67 -11.98 -0.15 10.47
C ARG A 67 -12.81 0.07 11.74
N LEU A 68 -14.13 0.27 11.59
CA LEU A 68 -15.06 0.40 12.72
C LEU A 68 -15.11 -0.88 13.57
N ARG A 69 -15.09 -2.05 12.95
CA ARG A 69 -15.04 -3.34 13.67
C ARG A 69 -13.78 -3.45 14.52
N LYS A 70 -12.60 -3.10 13.99
CA LYS A 70 -11.34 -3.09 14.75
C LYS A 70 -11.37 -2.11 15.93
N ILE A 71 -11.89 -0.89 15.72
CA ILE A 71 -12.04 0.12 16.77
C ILE A 71 -12.98 -0.39 17.88
N ASN A 72 -14.13 -0.97 17.52
CA ASN A 72 -15.09 -1.49 18.48
C ASN A 72 -14.54 -2.69 19.26
N MET A 73 -13.80 -3.59 18.60
CA MET A 73 -13.10 -4.69 19.25
C MET A 73 -12.07 -4.17 20.26
N ALA A 74 -11.23 -3.22 19.87
CA ALA A 74 -10.25 -2.60 20.77
C ALA A 74 -10.91 -1.91 21.98
N ARG A 75 -12.04 -1.20 21.77
CA ARG A 75 -12.84 -0.61 22.86
C ARG A 75 -13.41 -1.68 23.81
N LYS A 76 -13.96 -2.78 23.27
CA LYS A 76 -14.50 -3.89 24.07
C LYS A 76 -13.42 -4.56 24.92
N HIS A 77 -12.23 -4.78 24.36
CA HIS A 77 -11.10 -5.33 25.11
C HIS A 77 -10.58 -4.38 26.19
N LYS A 78 -10.55 -3.06 25.93
CA LYS A 78 -10.17 -2.07 26.95
C LYS A 78 -11.18 -2.01 28.09
N LYS A 79 -12.49 -2.07 27.77
CA LYS A 79 -13.57 -2.08 28.78
C LYS A 79 -13.58 -3.37 29.63
N LYS A 80 -13.04 -4.48 29.13
CA LYS A 80 -12.91 -5.74 29.88
C LYS A 80 -11.69 -5.80 30.82
N ARG A 81 -10.75 -4.86 30.70
CA ARG A 81 -9.50 -4.80 31.52
C ARG A 81 -9.60 -3.81 32.69
N ILE A 82 -10.75 -3.15 32.84
CA ILE A 82 -11.13 -2.29 33.95
C ILE A 82 -12.25 -3.04 34.67
#